data_AF-A0A498ND52-F1
#
_entry.id   AF-A0A498ND52-F1
#
_cell.length_a   1.000
_cell.length_b   1.000
_cell.length_c   1.000
_cell.angle_alpha   90.00
_cell.angle_beta   90.00
_cell.angle_gamma   90.00
#
_symmetry.space_group_name_H-M   'P 1'
#
loop_
_entity.id
_entity.type
_entity.pdbx_description
1 polymer ?
#
loop_
_entity_poly.entity_id
_entity_poly.type
_entity_poly.pdbx_seq_one_letter_code
_entity_poly.pdbx_strand_id
1 'polypeptide(L)'
;MDQCRRTLEQHNWNIEAAVQDRLNEQEGVPSVFNPPPARPLQVNTTDHRVYSYIVSRPQPRGLLGWSYYLIMLPFRFTYYTLLDIFRFALRFIRPDPRGRVTDPVGDVMSFIQSFEEKYGRSHPVFYQGTYSQALNDAKRELRYLLVYLHGDDHQDTDEFCR
;
A
#
# COMPACT_ATOMS: atom_id res chain seq x y z
N MET A 1 -21.61 -19.25 24.09
CA MET A 1 -21.93 -18.17 23.13
C MET A 1 -22.09 -16.82 23.81
N ASP A 2 -22.86 -16.72 24.90
CA ASP A 2 -23.15 -15.41 25.55
C ASP A 2 -21.93 -14.74 26.20
N GLN A 3 -20.93 -15.51 26.65
CA GLN A 3 -19.70 -14.96 27.22
C GLN A 3 -18.84 -14.23 26.18
N CYS A 4 -18.67 -14.80 24.98
CA CYS A 4 -17.91 -14.17 23.90
C CYS A 4 -18.52 -12.83 23.48
N ARG A 5 -19.86 -12.77 23.43
CA ARG A 5 -20.58 -11.55 23.08
C ARG A 5 -20.36 -10.43 24.11
N ARG A 6 -20.43 -10.74 25.41
CA ARG A 6 -20.18 -9.76 26.47
C ARG A 6 -18.74 -9.25 26.45
N THR A 7 -17.75 -10.10 26.19
CA THR A 7 -16.34 -9.70 26.09
C THR A 7 -16.11 -8.76 24.91
N LEU A 8 -16.76 -9.01 23.76
CA LEU A 8 -16.67 -8.12 22.60
C LEU A 8 -17.38 -6.77 22.83
N GLU A 9 -18.55 -6.77 23.49
CA GLU A 9 -19.25 -5.53 23.84
C GLU A 9 -18.42 -4.67 24.81
N GLN A 10 -17.73 -5.29 25.78
CA GLN A 10 -16.82 -4.59 26.69
C GLN A 10 -15.61 -3.97 25.97
N HIS A 11 -15.15 -4.57 24.88
CA HIS A 11 -13.97 -4.13 24.13
C HIS A 11 -14.33 -3.35 22.87
N ASN A 12 -15.53 -2.76 22.82
CA ASN A 12 -16.03 -1.97 21.70
C ASN A 12 -15.87 -2.68 20.34
N TRP A 13 -16.12 -4.00 20.33
CA TRP A 13 -15.98 -4.87 19.16
C TRP A 13 -14.56 -4.98 18.58
N ASN A 14 -13.53 -4.56 19.33
CA ASN A 14 -12.14 -4.79 18.97
C ASN A 14 -11.73 -6.23 19.34
N ILE A 15 -11.82 -7.13 18.37
CA ILE A 15 -11.57 -8.58 18.53
C ILE A 15 -10.13 -8.83 18.95
N GLU A 16 -9.17 -8.10 18.39
CA GLU A 16 -7.74 -8.26 18.69
C GLU A 16 -7.47 -7.95 20.16
N ALA A 17 -8.01 -6.83 20.66
CA ALA A 17 -7.92 -6.48 22.08
C ALA A 17 -8.59 -7.53 22.98
N ALA A 18 -9.76 -8.04 22.60
CA ALA A 18 -10.52 -9.01 23.41
C ALA A 18 -9.83 -10.38 23.51
N VAL A 19 -9.17 -10.82 22.44
CA VAL A 19 -8.40 -12.07 22.42
C VAL A 19 -7.09 -11.90 23.19
N GLN A 20 -6.40 -10.78 22.99
CA GLN A 20 -5.14 -10.49 23.67
C GLN A 20 -5.32 -10.44 25.19
N ASP A 21 -6.39 -9.82 25.68
CA ASP A 21 -6.70 -9.72 27.11
C ASP A 21 -7.06 -11.08 27.71
N ARG A 22 -7.84 -11.90 26.98
CA ARG A 22 -8.17 -13.27 27.41
C ARG A 22 -6.97 -14.20 27.45
N LEU A 23 -6.06 -14.09 26.49
CA LEU A 23 -4.82 -14.88 26.49
C LEU A 23 -3.86 -14.40 27.60
N ASN A 24 -3.75 -13.10 27.82
CA ASN A 24 -2.96 -12.53 28.91
C ASN A 24 -3.49 -12.91 30.31
N GLU A 25 -4.81 -12.93 30.52
CA GLU A 25 -5.43 -13.42 31.77
C GLU A 25 -5.06 -14.89 32.06
N GLN A 26 -4.95 -15.72 31.02
CA GLN A 26 -4.57 -17.14 31.15
C GLN A 26 -3.07 -17.32 31.42
N GLU A 27 -2.23 -16.42 30.90
CA GLU A 27 -0.78 -16.43 31.10
C GLU A 27 -0.33 -15.67 32.37
N GLY A 28 -1.27 -15.03 33.10
CA GLY A 28 -1.00 -14.32 34.35
C GLY A 28 -0.23 -13.00 34.18
N VAL A 29 -0.26 -12.41 32.98
CA VAL A 29 0.44 -11.17 32.64
C VAL A 29 -0.52 -9.98 32.81
N PRO A 30 -0.13 -8.87 33.47
CA PRO A 30 -1.05 -7.75 33.73
C PRO A 30 -1.57 -7.09 32.45
N SER A 31 -2.84 -6.64 32.50
CA SER A 31 -3.54 -6.06 31.35
C SER A 31 -2.87 -4.78 30.83
N VAL A 32 -2.82 -4.65 29.50
CA VAL A 32 -2.14 -3.57 28.75
C VAL A 32 -2.90 -2.24 28.83
N PHE A 33 -3.90 -2.11 29.72
CA PHE A 33 -4.75 -0.93 29.85
C PHE A 33 -4.10 0.25 30.60
N ASN A 34 -2.83 0.13 30.98
CA ASN A 34 -2.06 1.29 31.42
C ASN A 34 -1.15 1.74 30.25
N PRO A 35 -1.48 2.83 29.52
CA PRO A 35 -0.61 3.29 28.45
C PRO A 35 0.74 3.72 29.05
N PRO A 36 1.88 3.15 28.63
CA PRO A 36 3.18 3.69 28.99
C PRO A 36 3.31 5.12 28.42
N PRO A 37 4.07 6.02 29.08
CA PRO A 37 4.26 7.39 28.60
C PRO A 37 4.77 7.34 27.16
N ALA A 38 4.14 8.13 26.30
CA ALA A 38 4.31 8.16 24.84
C ALA A 38 5.78 8.05 24.43
N ARG A 39 6.25 6.83 24.23
CA ARG A 39 7.46 6.59 23.45
C ARG A 39 7.03 6.80 22.01
N PRO A 40 7.71 7.65 21.22
CA PRO A 40 7.39 7.76 19.81
C PRO A 40 7.46 6.36 19.21
N LEU A 41 6.33 5.93 18.67
CA LEU A 41 6.20 4.69 17.90
C LEU A 41 7.28 4.73 16.81
N GLN A 42 8.39 4.03 17.03
CA GLN A 42 9.24 3.61 15.94
C GLN A 42 8.46 2.55 15.18
N VAL A 43 7.66 3.04 14.24
CA VAL A 43 7.06 2.22 13.19
C VAL A 43 8.23 1.62 12.43
N ASN A 44 8.58 0.40 12.80
CA ASN A 44 9.50 -0.41 12.03
C ASN A 44 8.72 -0.90 10.80
N THR A 45 8.54 -0.01 9.82
CA THR A 45 8.08 -0.35 8.47
C THR A 45 9.20 -1.12 7.78
N THR A 46 9.35 -2.40 8.14
CA THR A 46 10.33 -3.30 7.52
C THR A 46 10.01 -3.64 6.07
N ASP A 47 8.94 -3.11 5.48
CA ASP A 47 8.60 -3.39 4.08
C ASP A 47 8.11 -2.18 3.27
N HIS A 48 8.59 -0.98 3.64
CA HIS A 48 8.56 0.14 2.71
C HIS A 48 10.00 0.38 2.26
N ARG A 49 10.36 -0.19 1.10
CA ARG A 49 11.52 0.25 0.30
C ARG A 49 11.27 1.66 -0.22
N VAL A 50 11.14 2.62 0.69
CA VAL A 50 11.48 4.01 0.43
C VAL A 50 12.99 3.99 0.26
N TYR A 51 13.45 3.95 -1.00
CA TYR A 51 14.82 4.33 -1.31
C TYR A 51 14.96 5.82 -0.98
N SER A 52 15.05 6.16 0.31
CA SER A 52 15.62 7.42 0.72
C SER A 52 17.10 7.31 0.39
N TYR A 53 17.45 7.74 -0.81
CA TYR A 53 18.83 8.03 -1.13
C TYR A 53 19.26 9.14 -0.17
N ILE A 54 19.83 8.78 0.98
CA ILE A 54 20.57 9.73 1.79
C ILE A 54 21.83 9.99 0.97
N VAL A 55 21.73 10.93 0.02
CA VAL A 55 22.89 11.44 -0.70
C VAL A 55 23.70 12.17 0.35
N SER A 56 24.69 11.47 0.90
CA SER A 56 25.79 12.04 1.66
C SER A 56 26.44 13.09 0.77
N ARG A 57 26.00 14.34 0.92
CA ARG A 57 26.60 15.47 0.20
C ARG A 57 28.02 15.59 0.71
N PRO A 58 29.06 15.41 -0.15
CA PRO A 58 30.43 15.56 0.29
C PRO A 58 30.60 16.99 0.79
N GLN A 59 30.81 17.12 2.10
CA GLN A 59 30.97 18.41 2.76
C GLN A 59 32.36 18.94 2.39
N PRO A 60 32.45 20.10 1.70
CA PRO A 60 33.74 20.61 1.27
C PRO A 60 34.58 20.98 2.50
N ARG A 61 35.66 20.23 2.75
CA ARG A 61 36.67 20.57 3.75
C ARG A 61 37.61 21.60 3.15
N GLY A 62 37.60 22.82 3.70
CA GLY A 62 38.55 23.89 3.39
C GLY A 62 38.13 24.87 2.28
N LEU A 63 38.77 26.04 2.23
CA LEU A 63 38.47 27.15 1.32
C LEU A 63 38.62 26.76 -0.17
N LEU A 64 39.61 25.93 -0.50
CA LEU A 64 39.81 25.40 -1.86
C LEU A 64 38.70 24.42 -2.29
N GLY A 65 38.11 23.69 -1.34
CA GLY A 65 36.94 22.83 -1.61
C GLY A 65 35.68 23.65 -1.89
N TRP A 66 35.52 24.79 -1.21
CA TRP A 66 34.43 25.73 -1.46
C TRP A 66 34.55 26.42 -2.82
N SER A 67 35.75 26.85 -3.24
CA SER A 67 35.94 27.48 -4.55
C SER A 67 35.67 26.49 -5.70
N TYR A 68 36.14 25.25 -5.60
CA TYR A 68 35.82 24.20 -6.56
C TYR A 68 34.31 23.93 -6.62
N TYR A 69 33.64 23.85 -5.47
CA TYR A 69 32.20 23.63 -5.39
C TYR A 69 31.39 24.77 -6.02
N LEU A 70 31.84 26.02 -5.88
CA LEU A 70 31.16 27.20 -6.43
C LEU A 70 31.29 27.29 -7.95
N ILE A 71 32.42 26.84 -8.50
CA ILE A 71 32.67 26.76 -9.95
C ILE A 71 31.94 25.57 -10.58
N MET A 72 31.91 24.41 -9.90
CA MET A 72 31.21 23.20 -10.37
C MET A 72 29.70 23.22 -10.10
N LEU A 73 29.18 24.21 -9.35
CA LEU A 73 27.76 24.36 -9.03
C LEU A 73 26.84 24.45 -10.27
N PRO A 74 27.11 25.31 -11.27
CA PRO A 74 26.30 25.35 -12.50
C PRO A 74 26.38 24.03 -13.31
N PHE A 75 27.55 23.38 -13.34
CA PHE A 75 27.73 22.09 -14.01
C PHE A 75 26.98 20.95 -13.32
N ARG A 76 26.95 20.96 -11.98
CA ARG A 76 26.24 19.93 -11.22
C ARG A 76 24.73 20.11 -11.28
N PHE A 77 24.25 21.35 -11.28
CA PHE A 77 22.83 21.67 -11.43
C PHE A 77 22.31 21.28 -12.83
N THR A 78 23.08 21.59 -13.88
CA THR A 78 22.73 21.19 -15.25
C THR A 78 22.72 19.68 -15.43
N TYR A 79 23.67 18.94 -14.83
CA TYR A 79 23.68 17.48 -14.91
C TYR A 79 22.44 16.82 -14.26
N TYR A 80 22.04 17.26 -13.06
CA TYR A 80 20.84 16.71 -12.40
C TYR A 80 19.55 17.07 -13.13
N THR A 81 19.42 18.33 -13.60
CA THR A 81 18.25 18.76 -14.36
C THR A 81 18.15 18.04 -15.72
N LEU A 82 19.27 17.82 -16.42
CA LEU A 82 19.28 17.07 -17.67
C LEU A 82 18.90 15.60 -17.46
N LEU A 83 19.38 14.94 -16.40
CA LEU A 83 18.98 13.57 -16.08
C LEU A 83 17.50 13.45 -15.72
N ASP A 84 16.94 14.42 -14.99
CA ASP A 84 15.52 14.43 -14.66
C ASP A 84 14.64 14.69 -15.90
N ILE A 85 15.05 15.59 -16.79
CA ILE A 85 14.38 15.80 -18.08
C ILE A 85 14.47 14.54 -18.94
N PHE A 86 15.62 13.86 -18.97
CA PHE A 86 15.79 12.62 -19.71
C PHE A 86 14.96 11.48 -19.12
N ARG A 87 14.89 11.34 -17.80
CA ARG A 87 13.98 10.39 -17.14
C ARG A 87 12.52 10.72 -17.39
N PHE A 88 12.16 12.00 -17.39
CA PHE A 88 10.81 12.44 -17.71
C PHE A 88 10.46 12.14 -19.17
N ALA A 89 11.39 12.36 -20.10
CA ALA A 89 11.25 11.98 -21.50
C ALA A 89 11.14 10.46 -21.68
N LEU A 90 11.93 9.67 -20.92
CA LEU A 90 11.79 8.21 -20.89
C LEU A 90 10.44 7.76 -20.32
N ARG A 91 9.91 8.46 -19.31
CA ARG A 91 8.57 8.22 -18.74
C ARG A 91 7.46 8.58 -19.73
N PHE A 92 7.71 9.50 -20.66
CA PHE A 92 6.79 9.80 -21.76
C PHE A 92 6.75 8.68 -22.81
N ILE A 93 7.86 7.95 -23.00
CA ILE A 93 7.98 6.85 -23.96
C ILE A 93 7.49 5.51 -23.37
N ARG A 94 7.62 5.31 -22.05
CA ARG A 94 6.99 4.23 -21.30
C ARG A 94 6.09 4.81 -20.21
N PRO A 95 4.84 5.19 -20.54
CA PRO A 95 3.88 5.57 -19.50
C PRO A 95 3.71 4.39 -18.56
N ASP A 96 4.17 4.59 -17.33
CA ASP A 96 4.01 3.64 -16.24
C ASP A 96 2.50 3.36 -16.10
N PRO A 97 2.02 2.11 -16.31
CA PRO A 97 0.59 1.77 -16.35
C PRO A 97 -0.07 1.83 -14.96
N ARG A 98 0.66 2.29 -13.94
CA ARG A 98 0.13 2.69 -12.64
C ARG A 98 -0.61 4.02 -12.79
N GLY A 99 -1.66 3.97 -13.62
CA GLY A 99 -2.55 5.07 -13.89
C GLY A 99 -3.07 5.64 -12.58
N ARG A 100 -3.15 6.98 -12.54
CA ARG A 100 -3.85 7.70 -11.48
C ARG A 100 -5.21 7.04 -11.29
N VAL A 101 -5.43 6.48 -10.10
CA VAL A 101 -6.74 6.06 -9.59
C VAL A 101 -7.63 7.29 -9.62
N THR A 102 -8.31 7.50 -10.75
CA THR A 102 -9.10 8.71 -10.98
C THR A 102 -10.59 8.40 -10.79
N ASP A 103 -11.00 7.14 -11.01
CA ASP A 103 -12.32 6.64 -10.68
C ASP A 103 -12.32 5.11 -10.41
N PRO A 104 -12.36 4.65 -9.15
CA PRO A 104 -12.31 3.23 -8.81
C PRO A 104 -13.53 2.44 -9.29
N VAL A 105 -14.69 3.08 -9.52
CA VAL A 105 -15.87 2.37 -10.04
C VAL A 105 -15.76 2.21 -11.56
N GLY A 106 -15.35 3.27 -12.26
CA GLY A 106 -15.05 3.23 -13.69
C GLY A 106 -13.94 2.25 -14.04
N ASP A 107 -12.91 2.16 -13.20
CA ASP A 107 -11.81 1.20 -13.39
C ASP A 107 -12.29 -0.26 -13.30
N VAL A 108 -13.19 -0.57 -12.35
CA VAL A 108 -13.78 -1.92 -12.24
C VAL A 108 -14.67 -2.24 -13.44
N MET A 109 -15.47 -1.28 -13.91
CA MET A 109 -16.33 -1.49 -15.08
C MET A 109 -15.53 -1.71 -16.36
N SER A 110 -14.47 -0.91 -16.55
CA SER A 110 -13.58 -1.09 -17.70
C SER A 110 -12.84 -2.42 -17.65
N PHE A 111 -12.44 -2.87 -16.46
CA PHE A 111 -11.88 -4.21 -16.25
C PHE A 111 -12.87 -5.33 -16.58
N ILE A 112 -14.13 -5.24 -16.14
CA ILE A 112 -15.15 -6.27 -16.44
C ILE A 112 -15.35 -6.36 -17.96
N GLN A 113 -15.44 -5.21 -18.64
CA GLN A 113 -15.60 -5.17 -20.08
C GLN A 113 -14.39 -5.80 -20.82
N SER A 114 -13.16 -5.45 -20.42
CA SER A 114 -11.96 -6.03 -21.04
C SER A 114 -11.82 -7.53 -20.75
N PHE A 115 -12.23 -7.97 -19.55
CA PHE A 115 -12.28 -9.37 -19.17
C PHE A 115 -13.29 -10.15 -20.03
N GLU A 116 -14.51 -9.63 -20.19
CA GLU A 116 -15.55 -10.23 -21.04
C GLU A 116 -15.13 -10.31 -22.51
N GLU A 117 -14.42 -9.29 -23.01
CA GLU A 117 -13.90 -9.27 -24.39
C GLU A 117 -12.81 -10.34 -24.59
N LYS A 118 -11.95 -10.55 -23.59
CA LYS A 118 -10.80 -11.47 -23.69
C LYS A 118 -11.16 -12.93 -23.41
N TYR A 119 -12.00 -13.20 -22.41
CA TYR A 119 -12.31 -14.56 -21.93
C TYR A 119 -13.76 -14.98 -22.16
N GLY A 120 -14.63 -14.04 -22.53
CA GLY A 120 -16.06 -14.29 -22.73
C GLY A 120 -16.92 -14.01 -21.50
N ARG A 121 -18.23 -14.26 -21.63
CA ARG A 121 -19.23 -13.92 -20.61
C ARG A 121 -19.41 -14.98 -19.52
N SER A 122 -18.58 -16.02 -19.51
CA SER A 122 -18.64 -17.09 -18.52
C SER A 122 -17.70 -16.76 -17.36
N HIS A 123 -18.13 -15.91 -16.44
CA HIS A 123 -17.37 -15.57 -15.24
C HIS A 123 -18.28 -15.40 -14.02
N PRO A 124 -17.74 -15.54 -12.80
CA PRO A 124 -18.46 -15.20 -11.59
C PRO A 124 -18.91 -13.73 -11.60
N VAL A 125 -20.01 -13.43 -10.90
CA VAL A 125 -20.51 -12.05 -10.81
C VAL A 125 -19.49 -11.18 -10.07
N PHE A 126 -18.92 -10.20 -10.77
CA PHE A 126 -18.04 -9.20 -10.18
C PHE A 126 -18.86 -8.14 -9.44
N TYR A 127 -18.36 -7.69 -8.28
CA TYR A 127 -19.01 -6.64 -7.51
C TYR A 127 -18.82 -5.28 -8.20
N GLN A 128 -19.92 -4.60 -8.49
CA GLN A 128 -19.97 -3.35 -9.24
C GLN A 128 -19.89 -2.13 -8.31
N GLY A 129 -18.76 -1.95 -7.64
CA GLY A 129 -18.56 -0.84 -6.72
C GLY A 129 -17.14 -0.75 -6.20
N THR A 130 -16.91 0.15 -5.24
CA THR A 130 -15.57 0.32 -4.67
C THR A 130 -15.24 -0.80 -3.69
N TYR A 131 -13.94 -1.05 -3.50
CA TYR A 131 -13.47 -2.01 -2.49
C TYR A 131 -14.06 -1.75 -1.09
N SER A 132 -14.15 -0.48 -0.68
CA SER A 132 -14.72 -0.11 0.62
C SER A 132 -16.22 -0.43 0.73
N GLN A 133 -16.98 -0.30 -0.36
CA GLN A 133 -18.40 -0.69 -0.40
C GLN A 133 -18.55 -2.20 -0.28
N ALA A 134 -17.81 -2.97 -1.08
CA ALA A 134 -17.81 -4.43 -1.02
C ALA A 134 -17.45 -4.95 0.38
N LEU A 135 -16.43 -4.35 1.01
CA LEU A 135 -16.00 -4.72 2.35
C LEU A 135 -17.06 -4.41 3.42
N ASN A 136 -17.72 -3.24 3.34
CA ASN A 136 -18.77 -2.87 4.29
C ASN A 136 -20.02 -3.75 4.15
N ASP A 137 -20.41 -4.08 2.93
CA ASP A 137 -21.53 -5.01 2.67
C ASP A 137 -21.22 -6.42 3.16
N ALA A 138 -20.00 -6.92 2.91
CA ALA A 138 -19.55 -8.21 3.41
C ALA A 138 -19.56 -8.26 4.95
N LYS A 139 -19.14 -7.18 5.63
CA LYS A 139 -19.23 -7.05 7.09
C LYS A 139 -20.67 -7.03 7.58
N ARG A 140 -21.56 -6.30 6.91
CA ARG A 140 -22.99 -6.20 7.29
C ARG A 140 -23.71 -7.53 7.14
N GLU A 141 -23.38 -8.29 6.09
CA GLU A 141 -24.02 -9.56 5.77
C GLU A 141 -23.30 -10.78 6.36
N LEU A 142 -22.19 -10.58 7.09
CA LEU A 142 -21.32 -11.64 7.65
C LEU A 142 -20.88 -12.66 6.58
N ARG A 143 -20.52 -12.16 5.39
CA ARG A 143 -20.04 -12.98 4.27
C ARG A 143 -18.54 -12.82 4.08
N TYR A 144 -17.92 -13.82 3.45
CA TYR A 144 -16.50 -13.75 3.06
C TYR A 144 -16.33 -12.83 1.85
N LEU A 145 -15.26 -12.03 1.83
CA LEU A 145 -14.84 -11.21 0.70
C LEU A 145 -13.65 -11.88 0.01
N LEU A 146 -13.80 -12.23 -1.27
CA LEU A 146 -12.70 -12.73 -2.10
C LEU A 146 -12.19 -11.60 -2.99
N VAL A 147 -10.88 -11.34 -2.93
CA VAL A 147 -10.22 -10.34 -3.77
C VAL A 147 -9.41 -11.07 -4.84
N TYR A 148 -9.77 -10.86 -6.10
CA TYR A 148 -9.03 -11.37 -7.24
C TYR A 148 -8.04 -10.31 -7.73
N LEU A 149 -6.74 -10.64 -7.70
CA LEU A 149 -5.69 -9.79 -8.22
C LEU A 149 -5.33 -10.28 -9.63
N HIS A 150 -5.68 -9.48 -10.64
CA HIS A 150 -5.39 -9.80 -12.03
C HIS A 150 -4.03 -9.23 -12.45
N GLY A 151 -3.22 -10.05 -13.09
CA GLY A 151 -1.96 -9.64 -13.71
C GLY A 151 -1.83 -10.23 -15.11
N ASP A 152 -1.83 -9.37 -16.12
CA ASP A 152 -1.67 -9.78 -17.53
C ASP A 152 -0.29 -10.38 -17.85
N ASP A 153 0.71 -10.14 -17.00
CA ASP A 153 2.10 -10.55 -17.21
C ASP A 153 2.38 -12.01 -16.79
N HIS A 154 1.41 -12.73 -16.24
CA HIS A 154 1.60 -14.10 -15.75
C HIS A 154 1.06 -15.13 -16.76
N GLN A 155 1.87 -16.16 -17.06
CA GLN A 155 1.57 -17.17 -18.09
C GLN A 155 0.31 -17.99 -17.78
N ASP A 156 0.01 -18.19 -16.49
CA ASP A 156 -1.14 -19.00 -16.06
C ASP A 156 -2.46 -18.20 -15.99
N THR A 157 -2.42 -16.87 -16.18
CA THR A 157 -3.63 -16.03 -16.07
C THR A 157 -4.66 -16.42 -17.12
N ASP A 158 -4.22 -16.67 -18.37
CA ASP A 158 -5.13 -17.00 -19.46
C ASP A 158 -5.79 -18.38 -19.31
N GLU A 159 -5.11 -19.35 -18.68
CA GLU A 159 -5.66 -20.68 -18.41
C GLU A 159 -6.63 -20.65 -17.22
N PHE A 160 -6.34 -19.86 -16.18
CA PHE A 160 -7.22 -19.70 -15.02
C PHE A 160 -8.53 -18.97 -15.35
N CYS A 161 -8.52 -18.07 -16.34
CA CYS A 161 -9.67 -17.22 -16.69
C CYS A 161 -10.60 -17.83 -17.74
N ARG A 162 -10.28 -18.98 -18.32
CA ARG A 162 -11.12 -19.71 -19.29
C ARG A 162 -12.04 -20.72 -18.60
#